data_AF-A0A821N555-F1
#
_entry.id   AF-A0A821N555-F1
#
_cell.length_a   1.000
_cell.length_b   1.000
_cell.length_c   1.000
_cell.angle_alpha   90.00
_cell.angle_beta   90.00
_cell.angle_gamma   90.00
#
_symmetry.space_group_name_H-M   'P 1'
#
loop_
_entity.id
_entity.type
_entity.pdbx_description
1 polymer ?
#
loop_
_entity_poly.entity_id
_entity_poly.type
_entity_poly.pdbx_seq_one_letter_code
_entity_poly.pdbx_strand_id
1 'polypeptide(L)'
;MSETNCKDEEDTFPLHECVFGGDVRKLSSLLRTNDVTKKDKHGNTALHLAVMLGRKDCVQLLLAHGAPVKVKNLAGWSPLAEAISYGDRQSISSLVRKLKQQAREQMELRRPDLIRALEQIQDFYMELKWDFHSWVPLVSRILPSDICKIYKSGSRIRLDTTLVDFTDMKWERGDLSFIFQGDRPTSESLTVLDNKAKVYQKVRYEETENEIEDEVDILMSSDILAAQMSTKGILFSRAQSGWIFREDRKETVAGIYKSDVYTITGLVLESRKRREHLSTDDLQKNKAIIESWTRGNTQNLDTNGEPVRRASLNPPPETGVDWNVYISSPPGEYPSLGRELVYKESSRNFRATLAMSDDFPLSVDMLLNVLEVIAPFKHFAKLRQFIAMKLPKGFPVKIDIPILPTVTAKITFQSFEFRDNNPPHLFVVPEDFVEDPLRFPDL
;
A
#
# COMPACT_ATOMS: atom_id res chain seq x y z
N MET A 1 -1.20 47.48 -31.59
CA MET A 1 -0.56 47.44 -30.25
C MET A 1 -1.54 46.70 -29.34
N SER A 2 -1.29 45.51 -28.83
CA SER A 2 -0.03 44.81 -28.58
C SER A 2 -0.31 43.30 -28.58
N GLU A 3 0.32 42.57 -29.51
CA GLU A 3 0.52 41.13 -29.39
C GLU A 3 1.47 40.90 -28.21
N THR A 4 0.94 40.44 -27.09
CA THR A 4 1.75 39.90 -25.99
C THR A 4 2.29 38.54 -26.42
N ASN A 5 3.54 38.58 -26.85
CA ASN A 5 4.43 37.46 -27.10
C ASN A 5 4.60 36.65 -25.79
N CYS A 6 3.74 35.65 -25.57
CA CYS A 6 4.00 34.59 -24.60
C CYS A 6 5.13 33.74 -25.16
N LYS A 7 6.38 34.09 -24.83
CA LYS A 7 7.50 33.17 -25.00
C LYS A 7 7.23 31.98 -24.08
N ASP A 8 6.95 30.83 -24.67
CA ASP A 8 7.04 29.55 -23.98
C ASP A 8 8.41 29.51 -23.28
N GLU A 9 8.44 29.53 -21.95
CA GLU A 9 9.65 29.14 -21.22
C GLU A 9 9.92 27.69 -21.62
N GLU A 10 10.93 27.47 -22.45
CA GLU A 10 11.36 26.13 -22.82
C GLU A 10 11.66 25.37 -21.52
N ASP A 11 10.81 24.42 -21.18
CA ASP A 11 10.90 23.67 -19.94
C ASP A 11 12.22 22.88 -19.95
N THR A 12 13.23 23.40 -19.26
CA THR A 12 14.55 22.75 -19.21
C THR A 12 14.57 21.68 -18.13
N PHE A 13 15.21 20.54 -18.45
CA PHE A 13 15.37 19.38 -17.55
C PHE A 13 16.86 19.02 -17.37
N PRO A 14 17.65 19.90 -16.74
CA PRO A 14 19.11 19.76 -16.71
C PRO A 14 19.59 18.53 -15.94
N LEU A 15 18.89 18.12 -14.88
CA LEU A 15 19.20 16.88 -14.14
C LEU A 15 18.98 15.65 -15.03
N HIS A 16 17.87 15.62 -15.76
CA HIS A 16 17.49 14.52 -16.66
C HIS A 16 18.49 14.37 -17.81
N GLU A 17 18.85 15.47 -18.48
CA GLU A 17 19.85 15.48 -19.55
C GLU A 17 21.20 14.93 -19.06
N CYS A 18 21.67 15.36 -17.88
CA CYS A 18 22.93 14.86 -17.31
C CYS A 18 22.88 13.37 -17.01
N VAL A 19 21.76 12.89 -16.46
CA VAL A 19 21.55 11.45 -16.23
C VAL A 19 21.55 10.69 -17.55
N PHE A 20 20.92 11.24 -18.58
CA PHE A 20 20.84 10.62 -19.90
C PHE A 20 22.25 10.43 -20.49
N GLY A 21 23.08 11.48 -20.44
CA GLY A 21 24.49 11.45 -20.83
C GLY A 21 25.42 10.70 -19.87
N GLY A 22 24.96 10.32 -18.68
CA GLY A 22 25.80 9.67 -17.67
C GLY A 22 26.83 10.59 -17.00
N ASP A 23 26.66 11.92 -17.06
CA ASP A 23 27.59 12.88 -16.48
C ASP A 23 27.34 13.09 -14.98
N VAL A 24 27.91 12.20 -14.17
CA VAL A 24 27.80 12.21 -12.70
C VAL A 24 28.38 13.50 -12.09
N ARG A 25 29.43 14.08 -12.70
CA ARG A 25 30.09 15.29 -12.18
C ARG A 25 29.19 16.50 -12.35
N LYS A 26 28.63 16.69 -13.55
CA LYS A 26 27.66 17.76 -13.81
C LYS A 26 26.38 17.56 -13.00
N LEU A 27 25.91 16.33 -12.87
CA LEU A 27 24.77 15.98 -12.02
C LEU A 27 24.99 16.42 -10.56
N SER A 28 26.15 16.11 -9.98
CA SER A 28 26.50 16.50 -8.60
C SER A 28 26.52 18.02 -8.39
N SER A 29 26.99 18.78 -9.39
CA SER A 29 26.95 20.25 -9.35
C SER A 29 25.51 20.77 -9.37
N LEU A 30 24.68 20.25 -10.29
CA LEU A 30 23.31 20.72 -10.50
C LEU A 30 22.37 20.37 -9.34
N LEU A 31 22.59 19.26 -8.63
CA LEU A 31 21.76 18.85 -7.48
C LEU A 31 21.81 19.83 -6.30
N ARG A 32 22.75 20.79 -6.31
CA ARG A 32 22.82 21.85 -5.28
C ARG A 32 21.76 22.93 -5.48
N THR A 33 21.28 23.12 -6.70
CA THR A 33 20.39 24.25 -7.06
C THR A 33 19.12 23.82 -7.77
N ASN A 34 18.98 22.53 -8.11
CA ASN A 34 17.83 22.01 -8.87
C ASN A 34 17.01 21.04 -8.02
N ASP A 35 15.70 21.05 -8.25
CA ASP A 35 14.76 20.15 -7.59
C ASP A 35 14.87 18.72 -8.14
N VAL A 36 15.27 17.78 -7.27
CA VAL A 36 15.39 16.35 -7.57
C VAL A 36 14.02 15.68 -7.81
N THR A 37 12.93 16.31 -7.39
CA THR A 37 11.56 15.81 -7.55
C THR A 37 10.93 16.21 -8.88
N LYS A 38 11.55 17.14 -9.64
CA LYS A 38 11.03 17.62 -10.92
C LYS A 38 10.81 16.45 -11.88
N LYS A 39 9.65 16.45 -12.52
CA LYS A 39 9.29 15.50 -13.56
C LYS A 39 9.49 16.15 -14.93
N ASP A 40 9.95 15.35 -15.89
CA ASP A 40 9.93 15.73 -17.30
C ASP A 40 8.53 15.60 -17.90
N LYS A 41 8.41 15.91 -19.20
CA LYS A 41 7.16 15.80 -19.96
C LYS A 41 6.57 14.39 -20.05
N HIS A 42 7.36 13.36 -19.72
CA HIS A 42 6.93 11.97 -19.65
C HIS A 42 6.55 11.55 -18.21
N GLY A 43 6.61 12.49 -17.27
CA GLY A 43 6.39 12.27 -15.85
C GLY A 43 7.56 11.59 -15.15
N ASN A 44 8.68 11.37 -15.83
CA ASN A 44 9.86 10.73 -15.26
C ASN A 44 10.64 11.75 -14.43
N THR A 45 11.08 11.34 -13.25
CA THR A 45 12.12 12.06 -12.51
C THR A 45 13.50 11.65 -13.03
N ALA A 46 14.54 12.42 -12.69
CA ALA A 46 15.91 12.04 -13.00
C ALA A 46 16.26 10.62 -12.50
N LEU A 47 15.67 10.18 -11.38
CA LEU A 47 15.86 8.82 -10.85
C LEU A 47 15.24 7.74 -11.73
N HIS A 48 14.09 8.00 -12.38
CA HIS A 48 13.51 7.04 -13.35
C HIS A 48 14.48 6.82 -14.51
N LEU A 49 15.01 7.90 -15.10
CA LEU A 49 15.96 7.79 -16.21
C LEU A 49 17.25 7.07 -15.79
N ALA A 50 17.73 7.35 -14.58
CA ALA A 50 18.96 6.74 -14.08
C ALA A 50 18.83 5.21 -13.97
N VAL A 51 17.69 4.70 -13.49
CA VAL A 51 17.45 3.25 -13.41
C VAL A 51 17.16 2.64 -14.78
N MET A 52 16.37 3.31 -15.64
CA MET A 52 16.03 2.80 -16.98
C MET A 52 17.28 2.66 -17.86
N LEU A 53 18.23 3.59 -17.75
CA LEU A 53 19.49 3.62 -18.50
C LEU A 53 20.65 2.90 -17.79
N GLY A 54 20.42 2.31 -16.60
CA GLY A 54 21.47 1.59 -15.86
C GLY A 54 22.60 2.47 -15.29
N ARG A 55 22.37 3.75 -15.05
CA ARG A 55 23.36 4.72 -14.54
C ARG A 55 23.53 4.60 -13.03
N LYS A 56 24.21 3.55 -12.56
CA LYS A 56 24.34 3.21 -11.12
C LYS A 56 24.84 4.37 -10.25
N ASP A 57 25.86 5.08 -10.71
CA ASP A 57 26.42 6.22 -9.95
C ASP A 57 25.42 7.38 -9.82
N CYS A 58 24.67 7.66 -10.90
CA CYS A 58 23.58 8.63 -10.88
C CYS A 58 22.47 8.19 -9.91
N VAL A 59 22.11 6.89 -9.89
CA VAL A 59 21.14 6.34 -8.95
C VAL A 59 21.57 6.61 -7.51
N GLN A 60 22.80 6.24 -7.14
CA GLN A 60 23.30 6.45 -5.77
C GLN A 60 23.30 7.93 -5.38
N LEU A 61 23.77 8.79 -6.28
CA LEU A 61 23.82 10.23 -6.02
C LEU A 61 22.42 10.84 -5.86
N LEU A 62 21.46 10.47 -6.71
CA LEU A 62 20.09 10.95 -6.62
C LEU A 62 19.40 10.48 -5.33
N LEU A 63 19.60 9.23 -4.92
CA LEU A 63 19.06 8.71 -3.66
C LEU A 63 19.67 9.40 -2.43
N ALA A 64 20.97 9.70 -2.46
CA ALA A 64 21.65 10.46 -1.42
C ALA A 64 21.07 11.89 -1.27
N HIS A 65 20.63 12.49 -2.39
CA HIS A 65 19.95 13.79 -2.44
C HIS A 65 18.42 13.70 -2.22
N GLY A 66 17.90 12.57 -1.73
CA GLY A 66 16.50 12.45 -1.34
C GLY A 66 15.51 12.28 -2.50
N ALA A 67 15.98 11.83 -3.67
CA ALA A 67 15.09 11.55 -4.80
C ALA A 67 13.93 10.63 -4.38
N PRO A 68 12.67 10.97 -4.71
CA PRO A 68 11.52 10.18 -4.31
C PRO A 68 11.49 8.84 -5.07
N VAL A 69 11.29 7.73 -4.36
CA VAL A 69 11.27 6.38 -4.97
C VAL A 69 9.87 5.80 -5.16
N LYS A 70 8.84 6.40 -4.55
CA LYS A 70 7.42 5.99 -4.66
C LYS A 70 6.63 6.77 -5.72
N VAL A 71 7.21 7.84 -6.24
CA VAL A 71 6.58 8.69 -7.27
C VAL A 71 6.33 7.87 -8.54
N LYS A 72 5.21 8.11 -9.21
CA LYS A 72 4.87 7.44 -10.49
C LYS A 72 5.07 8.37 -11.68
N ASN A 73 5.57 7.83 -12.79
CA ASN A 73 5.58 8.50 -14.09
C ASN A 73 4.20 8.48 -14.78
N LEU A 74 4.08 9.02 -16.00
CA LEU A 74 2.80 9.01 -16.74
C LEU A 74 2.32 7.59 -17.09
N ALA A 75 3.26 6.65 -17.25
CA ALA A 75 2.95 5.24 -17.43
C ALA A 75 2.54 4.53 -16.12
N GLY A 76 2.54 5.23 -14.98
CA GLY A 76 2.09 4.72 -13.68
C GLY A 76 3.13 3.87 -12.92
N TRP A 77 4.39 3.86 -13.38
CA TRP A 77 5.49 3.09 -12.79
C TRP A 77 6.36 3.99 -11.91
N SER A 78 6.89 3.42 -10.82
CA SER A 78 7.84 4.09 -9.94
C SER A 78 9.29 3.80 -10.33
N PRO A 79 10.27 4.56 -9.82
CA PRO A 79 11.68 4.22 -10.03
C PRO A 79 12.03 2.81 -9.55
N LEU A 80 11.43 2.32 -8.47
CA LEU A 80 11.63 0.95 -8.01
C LEU A 80 11.11 -0.08 -9.04
N ALA A 81 9.93 0.16 -9.62
CA ALA A 81 9.39 -0.70 -10.67
C ALA A 81 10.31 -0.74 -11.92
N GLU A 82 10.85 0.41 -12.34
CA GLU A 82 11.80 0.46 -13.46
C GLU A 82 13.14 -0.20 -13.12
N ALA A 83 13.63 -0.09 -11.88
CA ALA A 83 14.84 -0.78 -11.43
C ALA A 83 14.67 -2.32 -11.44
N ILE A 84 13.51 -2.82 -11.03
CA ILE A 84 13.18 -4.27 -11.10
C ILE A 84 13.16 -4.73 -12.55
N SER A 85 12.56 -3.94 -13.45
CA SER A 85 12.54 -4.25 -14.89
C SER A 85 13.95 -4.30 -15.49
N TYR A 86 14.81 -3.34 -15.14
CA TYR A 86 16.21 -3.35 -15.55
C TYR A 86 16.94 -4.59 -15.01
N GLY A 87 16.72 -4.91 -13.73
CA GLY A 87 17.18 -6.14 -13.08
C GLY A 87 18.57 -6.04 -12.43
N ASP A 88 19.04 -4.83 -12.11
CA ASP A 88 20.29 -4.63 -11.39
C ASP A 88 20.05 -4.72 -9.88
N ARG A 89 20.54 -5.79 -9.25
CA ARG A 89 20.29 -6.09 -7.83
C ARG A 89 20.70 -4.94 -6.93
N GLN A 90 21.87 -4.35 -7.16
CA GLN A 90 22.43 -3.31 -6.31
C GLN A 90 21.55 -2.04 -6.33
N SER A 91 21.10 -1.64 -7.52
CA SER A 91 20.15 -0.53 -7.67
C SER A 91 18.83 -0.85 -6.99
N ILE A 92 18.23 -2.03 -7.21
CA ILE A 92 16.97 -2.43 -6.56
C ILE A 92 17.10 -2.36 -5.04
N SER A 93 18.16 -2.95 -4.48
CA SER A 93 18.42 -2.96 -3.04
C SER A 93 18.55 -1.55 -2.47
N SER A 94 19.25 -0.66 -3.18
CA SER A 94 19.39 0.76 -2.78
C SER A 94 18.05 1.49 -2.80
N LEU A 95 17.20 1.23 -3.79
CA LEU A 95 15.86 1.81 -3.87
C LEU A 95 14.92 1.27 -2.80
N VAL A 96 14.98 -0.03 -2.47
CA VAL A 96 14.21 -0.65 -1.37
C VAL A 96 14.62 -0.03 -0.03
N ARG A 97 15.93 0.07 0.26
CA ARG A 97 16.44 0.76 1.46
C ARG A 97 15.91 2.19 1.54
N LYS A 98 16.01 2.94 0.43
CA LYS A 98 15.53 4.33 0.40
C LYS A 98 14.01 4.43 0.53
N LEU A 99 13.24 3.50 -0.02
CA LEU A 99 11.78 3.46 0.10
C LEU A 99 11.37 3.30 1.56
N LYS A 100 11.98 2.34 2.26
CA LYS A 100 11.71 2.09 3.69
C LYS A 100 12.16 3.26 4.55
N GLN A 101 13.34 3.84 4.27
CA GLN A 101 13.78 5.08 4.91
C GLN A 101 12.77 6.22 4.74
N GLN A 102 12.36 6.53 3.51
CA GLN A 102 11.40 7.61 3.23
C GLN A 102 10.04 7.34 3.89
N ALA A 103 9.57 6.10 3.91
CA ALA A 103 8.32 5.73 4.58
C ALA A 103 8.39 6.01 6.10
N ARG A 104 9.51 5.66 6.74
CA ARG A 104 9.75 5.93 8.17
C ARG A 104 9.83 7.42 8.48
N GLU A 105 10.64 8.17 7.73
CA GLU A 105 10.76 9.63 7.90
C GLU A 105 9.39 10.33 7.76
N GLN A 106 8.56 9.89 6.80
CA GLN A 106 7.21 10.42 6.60
C GLN A 106 6.23 10.03 7.72
N MET A 107 6.42 8.90 8.39
CA MET A 107 5.66 8.52 9.58
C MET A 107 6.09 9.36 10.78
N GLU A 108 7.39 9.50 11.01
CA GLU A 108 7.94 10.32 12.10
C GLU A 108 7.48 11.77 12.02
N LEU A 109 7.52 12.37 10.82
CA LEU A 109 7.08 13.74 10.61
C LEU A 109 5.61 13.97 11.01
N ARG A 110 4.74 12.96 10.79
CA ARG A 110 3.30 13.04 11.06
C ARG A 110 2.91 12.55 12.47
N ARG A 111 3.83 11.90 13.17
CA ARG A 111 3.58 11.30 14.50
C ARG A 111 3.06 12.29 15.54
N PRO A 112 3.59 13.52 15.69
CA PRO A 112 3.10 14.45 16.70
C PRO A 112 1.65 14.89 16.48
N ASP A 113 1.26 15.11 15.22
CA ASP A 113 -0.12 15.44 14.86
C ASP A 113 -1.07 14.28 15.15
N LEU A 114 -0.64 13.05 14.82
CA LEU A 114 -1.39 11.84 15.11
C LEU A 114 -1.63 11.67 16.62
N ILE A 115 -0.59 11.80 17.44
CA ILE A 115 -0.72 11.67 18.91
C ILE A 115 -1.70 12.71 19.45
N ARG A 116 -1.57 13.99 19.05
CA ARG A 116 -2.50 15.04 19.46
C ARG A 116 -3.94 14.72 19.07
N ALA A 117 -4.14 14.22 17.85
CA ALA A 117 -5.47 13.85 17.37
C ALA A 117 -6.07 12.69 18.20
N LEU A 118 -5.25 11.70 18.58
CA LEU A 118 -5.70 10.59 19.44
C LEU A 118 -6.07 11.07 20.85
N GLU A 119 -5.30 11.98 21.43
CA GLU A 119 -5.58 12.56 22.75
C GLU A 119 -6.90 13.35 22.79
N GLN A 120 -7.29 13.97 21.67
CA GLN A 120 -8.54 14.72 21.55
C GLN A 120 -9.78 13.84 21.38
N ILE A 121 -9.62 12.60 20.91
CA ILE A 121 -10.73 11.66 20.78
C ILE A 121 -11.12 11.20 22.20
N GLN A 122 -12.41 11.10 22.53
CA GLN A 122 -12.82 10.53 23.81
C GLN A 122 -12.46 9.03 23.87
N ASP A 123 -12.14 8.51 25.05
CA ASP A 123 -11.84 7.09 25.23
C ASP A 123 -13.05 6.22 24.88
N PHE A 124 -12.82 5.10 24.18
CA PHE A 124 -13.89 4.28 23.63
C PHE A 124 -13.53 2.80 23.49
N TYR A 125 -14.55 2.00 23.27
CA TYR A 125 -14.50 0.63 22.78
C TYR A 125 -15.31 0.52 21.49
N MET A 126 -14.80 -0.23 20.52
CA MET A 126 -15.46 -0.45 19.23
C MET A 126 -15.25 -1.87 18.71
N GLU A 127 -16.29 -2.46 18.13
CA GLU A 127 -16.23 -3.73 17.41
C GLU A 127 -16.44 -3.53 15.91
N LEU A 128 -15.49 -4.03 15.12
CA LEU A 128 -15.50 -3.97 13.67
C LEU A 128 -15.50 -5.39 13.11
N LYS A 129 -16.61 -5.80 12.51
CA LYS A 129 -16.72 -7.11 11.87
C LYS A 129 -16.27 -7.06 10.42
N TRP A 130 -15.41 -8.00 10.06
CA TRP A 130 -14.96 -8.28 8.72
C TRP A 130 -15.53 -9.60 8.24
N ASP A 131 -16.28 -9.58 7.15
CA ASP A 131 -16.75 -10.78 6.44
C ASP A 131 -16.23 -10.76 5.01
N PHE A 132 -15.45 -11.75 4.61
CA PHE A 132 -14.91 -11.86 3.26
C PHE A 132 -15.77 -12.79 2.41
N HIS A 133 -16.13 -12.36 1.19
CA HIS A 133 -16.94 -13.16 0.25
C HIS A 133 -16.38 -13.15 -1.17
N SER A 134 -16.63 -14.22 -1.92
CA SER A 134 -16.21 -14.39 -3.31
C SER A 134 -17.38 -14.78 -4.21
N TRP A 135 -17.43 -14.20 -5.41
CA TRP A 135 -18.38 -14.64 -6.44
C TRP A 135 -18.02 -16.00 -7.04
N VAL A 136 -16.79 -16.46 -6.85
CA VAL A 136 -16.34 -17.78 -7.30
C VAL A 136 -17.02 -18.84 -6.42
N PRO A 137 -17.75 -19.82 -7.01
CA PRO A 137 -18.39 -20.88 -6.27
C PRO A 137 -17.41 -21.62 -5.35
N LEU A 138 -17.88 -22.02 -4.16
CA LEU A 138 -17.12 -22.72 -3.11
C LEU A 138 -16.01 -21.92 -2.41
N VAL A 139 -15.41 -20.90 -3.05
CA VAL A 139 -14.37 -20.04 -2.43
C VAL A 139 -14.95 -19.27 -1.24
N SER A 140 -16.20 -18.83 -1.31
CA SER A 140 -16.86 -18.15 -0.18
C SER A 140 -16.96 -18.98 1.11
N ARG A 141 -16.86 -20.32 1.04
CA ARG A 141 -16.96 -21.17 2.24
C ARG A 141 -15.68 -21.22 3.07
N ILE A 142 -14.54 -20.89 2.44
CA ILE A 142 -13.22 -20.97 3.08
C ILE A 142 -12.71 -19.61 3.53
N LEU A 143 -13.29 -18.51 3.02
CA LEU A 143 -12.87 -17.16 3.36
C LEU A 143 -13.07 -16.85 4.86
N PRO A 144 -12.16 -16.08 5.46
CA PRO A 144 -12.21 -15.79 6.88
C PRO A 144 -13.37 -14.83 7.21
N SER A 145 -13.71 -14.81 8.50
CA SER A 145 -14.44 -13.72 9.13
C SER A 145 -13.75 -13.41 10.45
N ASP A 146 -13.75 -12.13 10.82
CA ASP A 146 -13.12 -11.64 12.03
C ASP A 146 -13.98 -10.56 12.69
N ILE A 147 -13.86 -10.44 14.00
CA ILE A 147 -14.43 -9.33 14.77
C ILE A 147 -13.26 -8.67 15.48
N CYS A 148 -12.82 -7.56 14.91
CA CYS A 148 -11.74 -6.76 15.47
C CYS A 148 -12.28 -5.91 16.62
N LYS A 149 -11.64 -5.98 17.78
CA LYS A 149 -12.00 -5.17 18.95
C LYS A 149 -10.97 -4.08 19.14
N ILE A 150 -11.41 -2.83 19.18
CA ILE A 150 -10.55 -1.67 19.32
C ILE A 150 -10.86 -0.99 20.65
N TYR A 151 -9.83 -0.86 21.47
CA TYR A 151 -9.85 -0.10 22.71
C TYR A 151 -8.96 1.12 22.53
N LYS A 152 -9.44 2.28 22.94
CA LYS A 152 -8.69 3.54 22.86
C LYS A 152 -8.66 4.18 24.24
N SER A 153 -7.46 4.57 24.69
CA SER A 153 -7.30 5.38 25.91
C SER A 153 -6.16 6.40 25.79
N GLY A 154 -6.47 7.69 25.91
CA GLY A 154 -5.50 8.76 25.63
C GLY A 154 -4.88 8.61 24.23
N SER A 155 -3.55 8.52 24.14
CA SER A 155 -2.80 8.23 22.90
C SER A 155 -2.46 6.74 22.72
N ARG A 156 -3.11 5.84 23.47
CA ARG A 156 -2.91 4.39 23.42
C ARG A 156 -4.07 3.70 22.72
N ILE A 157 -3.74 2.71 21.90
CA ILE A 157 -4.72 1.89 21.19
C ILE A 157 -4.37 0.42 21.42
N ARG A 158 -5.38 -0.40 21.69
CA ARG A 158 -5.31 -1.85 21.62
C ARG A 158 -6.24 -2.34 20.53
N LEU A 159 -5.76 -3.23 19.67
CA LEU A 159 -6.56 -3.94 18.68
C LEU A 159 -6.44 -5.44 18.94
N ASP A 160 -7.55 -6.12 19.20
CA ASP A 160 -7.60 -7.58 19.25
C ASP A 160 -8.21 -8.11 17.94
N THR A 161 -7.58 -9.10 17.34
CA THR A 161 -7.99 -9.71 16.06
C THR A 161 -7.69 -11.21 16.04
N THR A 162 -8.54 -11.96 15.33
CA THR A 162 -8.28 -13.38 15.05
C THR A 162 -7.69 -13.61 13.66
N LEU A 163 -7.50 -12.55 12.87
CA LEU A 163 -6.98 -12.61 11.51
C LEU A 163 -5.56 -12.02 11.46
N VAL A 164 -4.56 -12.90 11.37
CA VAL A 164 -3.14 -12.50 11.44
C VAL A 164 -2.69 -11.77 10.17
N ASP A 165 -3.01 -12.32 9.00
CA ASP A 165 -2.75 -11.69 7.71
C ASP A 165 -3.86 -12.04 6.71
N PHE A 166 -4.04 -11.16 5.73
CA PHE A 166 -4.87 -11.40 4.55
C PHE A 166 -4.13 -10.85 3.32
N THR A 167 -3.09 -11.55 2.87
CA THR A 167 -2.38 -11.27 1.63
C THR A 167 -2.49 -12.45 0.67
N ASP A 168 -2.74 -12.19 -0.60
CA ASP A 168 -2.69 -13.20 -1.67
C ASP A 168 -3.53 -14.47 -1.43
N MET A 169 -4.71 -14.32 -0.80
CA MET A 169 -5.59 -15.43 -0.40
C MET A 169 -4.97 -16.41 0.61
N LYS A 170 -3.89 -16.03 1.29
CA LYS A 170 -3.42 -16.67 2.51
C LYS A 170 -4.03 -15.94 3.70
N TRP A 171 -4.58 -16.70 4.63
CA TRP A 171 -5.01 -16.17 5.90
C TRP A 171 -4.68 -17.17 7.00
N GLU A 172 -4.18 -16.62 8.11
CA GLU A 172 -3.90 -17.40 9.30
C GLU A 172 -4.84 -16.94 10.41
N ARG A 173 -5.45 -17.91 11.10
CA ARG A 173 -6.28 -17.64 12.27
C ARG A 173 -5.42 -17.66 13.52
N GLY A 174 -5.37 -16.53 14.20
CA GLY A 174 -4.65 -16.32 15.45
C GLY A 174 -5.57 -15.90 16.58
N ASP A 175 -4.95 -15.54 17.70
CA ASP A 175 -5.54 -14.74 18.76
C ASP A 175 -4.47 -13.70 19.13
N LEU A 176 -4.52 -12.57 18.41
CA LEU A 176 -3.47 -11.56 18.46
C LEU A 176 -3.99 -10.27 19.07
N SER A 177 -3.12 -9.62 19.82
CA SER A 177 -3.36 -8.29 20.35
C SER A 177 -2.25 -7.34 19.92
N PHE A 178 -2.63 -6.17 19.42
CA PHE A 178 -1.72 -5.12 19.01
C PHE A 178 -1.86 -3.96 19.95
N ILE A 179 -0.75 -3.53 20.52
CA ILE A 179 -0.71 -2.45 21.50
C ILE A 179 0.14 -1.33 20.91
N PHE A 180 -0.49 -0.18 20.69
CA PHE A 180 0.18 1.06 20.36
C PHE A 180 0.22 1.99 21.58
N GLN A 181 1.40 2.55 21.84
CA GLN A 181 1.69 3.48 22.93
C GLN A 181 2.28 4.76 22.34
N GLY A 182 1.43 5.78 22.15
CA GLY A 182 1.83 7.05 21.55
C GLY A 182 2.86 7.83 22.38
N ASP A 183 2.88 7.62 23.69
CA ASP A 183 3.81 8.22 24.66
C ASP A 183 5.24 7.65 24.59
N ARG A 184 5.47 6.57 23.84
CA ARG A 184 6.79 5.95 23.67
C ARG A 184 7.50 6.38 22.38
N PRO A 185 8.84 6.25 22.31
CA PRO A 185 9.59 6.39 21.05
C PRO A 185 9.09 5.40 20.00
N THR A 186 9.24 5.70 18.72
CA THR A 186 8.65 4.88 17.66
C THR A 186 9.15 3.43 17.66
N SER A 187 10.42 3.21 18.00
CA SER A 187 11.04 1.90 18.15
C SER A 187 10.43 1.00 19.24
N GLU A 188 9.63 1.58 20.14
CA GLU A 188 8.98 0.85 21.25
C GLU A 188 7.46 1.08 21.28
N SER A 189 6.94 1.86 20.34
CA SER A 189 5.55 2.31 20.38
C SER A 189 4.54 1.27 19.91
N LEU A 190 4.98 0.19 19.26
CA LEU A 190 4.09 -0.83 18.72
C LEU A 190 4.57 -2.23 19.15
N THR A 191 3.67 -2.98 19.79
CA THR A 191 3.91 -4.34 20.26
C THR A 191 2.81 -5.27 19.79
N VAL A 192 3.18 -6.46 19.35
CA VAL A 192 2.29 -7.54 18.93
C VAL A 192 2.36 -8.67 19.94
N LEU A 193 1.21 -9.19 20.35
CA LEU A 193 1.07 -10.28 21.30
C LEU A 193 0.41 -11.47 20.62
N ASP A 194 0.95 -12.66 20.86
CA ASP A 194 0.27 -13.92 20.61
C ASP A 194 -0.31 -14.46 21.92
N ASN A 195 -1.62 -14.33 22.08
CA ASN A 195 -2.29 -14.69 23.33
C ASN A 195 -2.29 -16.20 23.60
N LYS A 196 -2.19 -17.04 22.56
CA LYS A 196 -2.16 -18.50 22.70
C LYS A 196 -0.78 -18.99 23.10
N ALA A 197 0.25 -18.46 22.45
CA ALA A 197 1.63 -18.80 22.76
C ALA A 197 2.15 -18.06 24.01
N LYS A 198 1.43 -17.03 24.48
CA LYS A 198 1.85 -16.14 25.57
C LYS A 198 3.22 -15.52 25.31
N VAL A 199 3.41 -15.07 24.08
CA VAL A 199 4.62 -14.37 23.67
C VAL A 199 4.29 -13.02 23.07
N TYR A 200 5.25 -12.11 23.08
CA TYR A 200 5.12 -10.80 22.45
C TYR A 200 6.37 -10.44 21.65
N GLN A 201 6.19 -9.57 20.66
CA GLN A 201 7.25 -9.00 19.85
C GLN A 201 7.05 -7.49 19.75
N LYS A 202 8.11 -6.73 19.96
CA LYS A 202 8.12 -5.30 19.62
C LYS A 202 8.38 -5.17 18.12
N VAL A 203 7.52 -4.42 17.43
CA VAL A 203 7.63 -4.20 15.98
C VAL A 203 8.96 -3.52 15.70
N ARG A 204 9.75 -4.12 14.81
CA ARG A 204 11.11 -3.65 14.55
C ARG A 204 11.04 -2.37 13.72
N TYR A 205 11.74 -1.33 14.20
CA TYR A 205 11.81 -0.05 13.47
C TYR A 205 12.77 -0.10 12.29
N GLU A 206 13.77 -0.97 12.36
CA GLU A 206 14.76 -1.19 11.31
C GLU A 206 14.74 -2.64 10.88
N GLU A 207 14.58 -2.84 9.58
CA GLU A 207 14.79 -4.13 8.96
C GLU A 207 16.27 -4.41 8.81
N THR A 208 16.62 -5.68 8.93
CA THR A 208 17.96 -6.18 8.71
C THR A 208 18.32 -6.17 7.22
N GLU A 209 19.61 -6.15 6.93
CA GLU A 209 20.09 -6.28 5.55
C GLU A 209 19.60 -7.58 4.89
N ASN A 210 19.47 -8.67 5.65
CA ASN A 210 18.97 -9.94 5.10
C ASN A 210 17.50 -9.85 4.66
N GLU A 211 16.65 -9.19 5.43
CA GLU A 211 15.23 -8.99 5.08
C GLU A 211 15.07 -8.14 3.82
N ILE A 212 15.89 -7.09 3.68
CA ILE A 212 15.94 -6.28 2.46
C ILE A 212 16.36 -7.15 1.26
N GLU A 213 17.40 -7.97 1.42
CA GLU A 213 17.90 -8.83 0.35
C GLU A 213 16.90 -9.95 -0.01
N ASP A 214 16.12 -10.46 0.95
CA ASP A 214 15.00 -11.40 0.73
C ASP A 214 13.89 -10.73 -0.08
N GLU A 215 13.50 -9.49 0.27
CA GLU A 215 12.52 -8.72 -0.50
C GLU A 215 13.01 -8.47 -1.93
N VAL A 216 14.30 -8.17 -2.13
CA VAL A 216 14.88 -8.00 -3.47
C VAL A 216 14.79 -9.30 -4.28
N ASP A 217 15.04 -10.46 -3.67
CA ASP A 217 14.88 -11.76 -4.34
C ASP A 217 13.43 -12.01 -4.78
N ILE A 218 12.46 -11.66 -3.93
CA ILE A 218 11.03 -11.72 -4.26
C ILE A 218 10.70 -10.78 -5.42
N LEU A 219 11.12 -9.51 -5.36
CA LEU A 219 10.85 -8.51 -6.39
C LEU A 219 11.42 -8.92 -7.76
N MET A 220 12.61 -9.53 -7.78
CA MET A 220 13.25 -9.99 -9.02
C MET A 220 12.64 -11.28 -9.61
N SER A 221 11.84 -12.02 -8.84
CA SER A 221 11.19 -13.28 -9.26
C SER A 221 9.66 -13.20 -9.38
N SER A 222 9.05 -12.11 -8.96
CA SER A 222 7.62 -11.85 -9.05
C SER A 222 7.29 -10.82 -10.11
N ASP A 223 6.02 -10.78 -10.50
CA ASP A 223 5.53 -9.78 -11.45
C ASP A 223 5.65 -8.38 -10.87
N ILE A 224 6.02 -7.40 -11.70
CA ILE A 224 5.93 -5.99 -11.32
C ILE A 224 4.45 -5.60 -11.42
N LEU A 225 3.81 -5.37 -10.27
CA LEU A 225 2.38 -5.06 -10.18
C LEU A 225 2.15 -3.62 -9.73
N ALA A 226 1.32 -2.90 -10.47
CA ALA A 226 0.77 -1.62 -10.06
C ALA A 226 -0.75 -1.69 -10.15
N ALA A 227 -1.40 -1.77 -8.99
CA ALA A 227 -2.85 -1.70 -8.88
C ALA A 227 -3.28 -0.42 -8.18
N GLN A 228 -4.31 0.24 -8.69
CA GLN A 228 -4.86 1.45 -8.11
C GLN A 228 -6.38 1.48 -8.28
N MET A 229 -7.08 1.82 -7.19
CA MET A 229 -8.49 2.16 -7.27
C MET A 229 -8.62 3.59 -7.80
N SER A 230 -9.21 3.74 -8.98
CA SER A 230 -9.55 5.04 -9.55
C SER A 230 -10.85 5.54 -8.94
N THR A 231 -10.80 6.75 -8.38
CA THR A 231 -11.93 7.39 -7.69
C THR A 231 -12.50 8.59 -8.45
N LYS A 232 -11.91 8.94 -9.61
CA LYS A 232 -12.22 10.16 -10.38
C LYS A 232 -13.66 10.22 -10.90
N GLY A 233 -14.31 9.07 -11.09
CA GLY A 233 -15.67 8.96 -11.60
C GLY A 233 -16.67 8.38 -10.60
N ILE A 234 -16.35 8.37 -9.31
CA ILE A 234 -17.25 7.78 -8.31
C ILE A 234 -18.53 8.60 -8.19
N LEU A 235 -19.66 7.90 -8.27
CA LEU A 235 -20.98 8.44 -8.03
C LEU A 235 -21.64 7.66 -6.90
N PHE A 236 -22.21 8.39 -5.95
CA PHE A 236 -23.04 7.84 -4.89
C PHE A 236 -24.51 8.05 -5.26
N SER A 237 -25.24 6.98 -5.44
CA SER A 237 -26.69 7.02 -5.65
C SER A 237 -27.41 6.32 -4.51
N ARG A 238 -28.59 6.81 -4.13
CA ARG A 238 -29.45 6.12 -3.15
C ARG A 238 -29.77 4.73 -3.70
N ALA A 239 -29.47 3.69 -2.94
CA ALA A 239 -29.87 2.35 -3.30
C ALA A 239 -31.40 2.28 -3.25
N GLN A 240 -32.04 1.65 -4.23
CA GLN A 240 -33.50 1.57 -4.28
C GLN A 240 -33.98 0.14 -3.99
N SER A 241 -35.13 0.01 -3.33
CA SER A 241 -35.83 -1.27 -3.09
C SER A 241 -37.24 -1.23 -3.68
N GLY A 242 -37.78 -2.41 -4.01
CA GLY A 242 -39.13 -2.59 -4.57
C GLY A 242 -39.14 -2.77 -6.10
N TRP A 243 -39.98 -3.71 -6.56
CA TRP A 243 -40.10 -4.07 -7.98
C TRP A 243 -41.09 -3.20 -8.76
N ILE A 244 -42.11 -2.64 -8.08
CA ILE A 244 -43.20 -1.86 -8.69
C ILE A 244 -43.13 -0.38 -8.28
N PHE A 245 -42.86 -0.11 -7.01
CA PHE A 245 -42.55 1.22 -6.50
C PHE A 245 -41.11 1.22 -6.01
N ARG A 246 -40.28 2.13 -6.52
CA ARG A 246 -38.89 2.26 -6.10
C ARG A 246 -38.81 3.24 -4.94
N GLU A 247 -38.37 2.76 -3.79
CA GLU A 247 -38.15 3.60 -2.60
C GLU A 247 -36.66 3.58 -2.22
N ASP A 248 -36.21 4.67 -1.60
CA ASP A 248 -34.87 4.75 -1.04
C ASP A 248 -34.69 3.67 0.03
N ARG A 249 -33.68 2.83 -0.17
CA ARG A 249 -33.35 1.73 0.74
C ARG A 249 -32.74 2.30 2.01
N LYS A 250 -33.39 1.99 3.12
CA LYS A 250 -32.86 2.18 4.47
C LYS A 250 -32.59 0.83 5.12
N GLU A 251 -31.64 0.79 6.02
CA GLU A 251 -31.29 -0.40 6.77
C GLU A 251 -30.91 -0.03 8.20
N THR A 252 -31.26 -0.88 9.16
CA THR A 252 -30.73 -0.79 10.52
C THR A 252 -29.50 -1.67 10.62
N VAL A 253 -28.33 -1.06 10.64
CA VAL A 253 -27.04 -1.77 10.75
C VAL A 253 -26.76 -2.06 12.22
N ALA A 254 -26.29 -3.29 12.50
CA ALA A 254 -26.01 -3.78 13.85
C ALA A 254 -27.18 -3.66 14.85
N GLY A 255 -28.41 -3.58 14.34
CA GLY A 255 -29.62 -3.45 15.17
C GLY A 255 -29.85 -2.06 15.79
N ILE A 256 -28.91 -1.12 15.65
CA ILE A 256 -28.96 0.18 16.34
C ILE A 256 -28.80 1.39 15.41
N TYR A 257 -28.04 1.27 14.32
CA TYR A 257 -27.74 2.43 13.46
C TYR A 257 -28.71 2.49 12.28
N LYS A 258 -29.65 3.44 12.33
CA LYS A 258 -30.51 3.74 11.18
C LYS A 258 -29.66 4.37 10.09
N SER A 259 -29.69 3.75 8.91
CA SER A 259 -28.75 4.07 7.86
C SER A 259 -29.44 4.23 6.53
N ASP A 260 -28.99 5.22 5.78
CA ASP A 260 -29.31 5.34 4.37
C ASP A 260 -28.31 4.53 3.55
N VAL A 261 -28.81 3.72 2.62
CA VAL A 261 -27.98 2.84 1.81
C VAL A 261 -27.69 3.51 0.46
N TYR A 262 -26.42 3.54 0.10
CA TYR A 262 -25.91 4.07 -1.16
C TYR A 262 -25.29 2.94 -2.00
N THR A 263 -25.54 2.99 -3.30
CA THR A 263 -24.76 2.24 -4.29
C THR A 263 -23.66 3.15 -4.82
N ILE A 264 -22.46 2.61 -4.88
CA ILE A 264 -21.30 3.29 -5.45
C ILE A 264 -21.06 2.72 -6.85
N THR A 265 -21.12 3.60 -7.84
CA THR A 265 -20.75 3.29 -9.23
C THR A 265 -19.52 4.09 -9.64
N GLY A 266 -18.84 3.64 -10.71
CA GLY A 266 -17.62 4.30 -11.19
C GLY A 266 -16.35 3.98 -10.39
N LEU A 267 -16.40 3.00 -9.46
CA LEU A 267 -15.20 2.42 -8.87
C LEU A 267 -14.51 1.53 -9.89
N VAL A 268 -13.30 1.90 -10.30
CA VAL A 268 -12.51 1.16 -11.28
C VAL A 268 -11.19 0.72 -10.65
N LEU A 269 -10.93 -0.58 -10.61
CA LEU A 269 -9.58 -1.08 -10.30
C LEU A 269 -8.80 -1.13 -11.61
N GLU A 270 -7.85 -0.23 -11.74
CA GLU A 270 -6.86 -0.25 -12.80
C GLU A 270 -5.66 -1.07 -12.30
N SER A 271 -5.33 -2.14 -13.03
CA SER A 271 -4.21 -3.01 -12.69
C SER A 271 -3.31 -3.17 -13.89
N ARG A 272 -2.03 -2.91 -13.67
CA ARG A 272 -0.95 -3.02 -14.64
C ARG A 272 0.04 -4.05 -14.15
N LYS A 273 0.50 -4.89 -15.06
CA LYS A 273 1.46 -5.96 -14.79
C LYS A 273 2.57 -5.94 -15.83
N ARG A 274 3.82 -6.04 -15.38
CA ARG A 274 5.04 -6.18 -16.19
C ARG A 274 5.82 -7.43 -15.77
N ARG A 275 6.48 -8.07 -16.72
CA ARG A 275 7.15 -9.38 -16.54
C ARG A 275 8.35 -9.62 -17.46
N GLU A 276 8.84 -8.58 -18.12
CA GLU A 276 9.99 -8.63 -19.03
C GLU A 276 11.31 -9.01 -18.35
N HIS A 277 11.40 -8.88 -17.02
CA HIS A 277 12.54 -9.29 -16.20
C HIS A 277 12.49 -10.76 -15.78
N LEU A 278 11.35 -11.42 -15.95
CA LEU A 278 11.14 -12.80 -15.51
C LEU A 278 11.64 -13.81 -16.54
N SER A 279 12.36 -14.82 -16.06
CA SER A 279 12.74 -15.97 -16.88
C SER A 279 11.55 -16.88 -17.17
N THR A 280 11.70 -17.80 -18.12
CA THR A 280 10.71 -18.85 -18.38
C THR A 280 10.40 -19.68 -17.13
N ASP A 281 11.43 -19.94 -16.32
CA ASP A 281 11.31 -20.73 -15.10
C ASP A 281 10.54 -19.97 -14.02
N ASP A 282 10.79 -18.66 -13.88
CA ASP A 282 10.01 -17.80 -12.98
C ASP A 282 8.53 -17.79 -13.38
N LEU A 283 8.25 -17.64 -14.68
CA LEU A 283 6.87 -17.64 -15.19
C LEU A 283 6.18 -18.98 -14.94
N GLN A 284 6.89 -20.11 -15.07
CA GLN A 284 6.36 -21.43 -14.76
C GLN A 284 6.11 -21.60 -13.27
N LYS A 285 7.05 -21.21 -12.41
CA LYS A 285 6.88 -21.23 -10.95
C LYS A 285 5.71 -20.37 -10.52
N ASN A 286 5.62 -19.12 -11.00
CA ASN A 286 4.52 -18.21 -10.69
C ASN A 286 3.17 -18.77 -11.16
N LYS A 287 3.12 -19.42 -12.32
CA LYS A 287 1.91 -20.10 -12.82
C LYS A 287 1.54 -21.31 -11.96
N ALA A 288 2.50 -22.15 -11.61
CA ALA A 288 2.29 -23.34 -10.78
C ALA A 288 1.80 -22.97 -9.37
N ILE A 289 2.36 -21.90 -8.79
CA ILE A 289 1.91 -21.31 -7.53
C ILE A 289 0.44 -20.92 -7.63
N ILE A 290 0.04 -20.13 -8.63
CA ILE A 290 -1.37 -19.74 -8.84
C ILE A 290 -2.29 -20.96 -9.05
N GLU A 291 -1.85 -21.97 -9.81
CA GLU A 291 -2.64 -23.17 -10.06
C GLU A 291 -2.81 -24.04 -8.80
N SER A 292 -1.75 -24.21 -8.01
CA SER A 292 -1.80 -24.91 -6.72
C SER A 292 -2.77 -24.22 -5.74
N TRP A 293 -2.79 -22.88 -5.77
CA TRP A 293 -3.67 -22.06 -4.93
C TRP A 293 -5.13 -22.15 -5.36
N THR A 294 -5.39 -22.18 -6.67
CA THR A 294 -6.76 -22.34 -7.19
C THR A 294 -7.33 -23.73 -6.86
N ARG A 295 -6.47 -24.73 -6.63
CA ARG A 295 -6.87 -26.09 -6.25
C ARG A 295 -6.84 -26.37 -4.73
N GLY A 296 -6.48 -25.38 -3.91
CA GLY A 296 -6.46 -25.51 -2.44
C GLY A 296 -5.33 -26.38 -1.89
N ASN A 297 -4.26 -26.61 -2.64
CA ASN A 297 -3.11 -27.40 -2.19
C ASN A 297 -1.98 -26.45 -1.78
N THR A 298 -1.73 -26.33 -0.47
CA THR A 298 -0.57 -25.65 0.11
C THR A 298 0.50 -26.70 0.40
N GLN A 299 1.30 -27.09 -0.60
CA GLN A 299 2.57 -27.75 -0.32
C GLN A 299 3.66 -26.68 -0.16
N ASN A 300 4.30 -26.70 1.01
CA ASN A 300 5.47 -25.89 1.31
C ASN A 300 6.61 -26.25 0.35
N LEU A 301 7.16 -25.24 -0.31
CA LEU A 301 8.41 -25.36 -1.04
C LEU A 301 9.55 -25.24 -0.01
N ASP A 302 9.82 -26.32 0.70
CA ASP A 302 10.98 -26.42 1.59
C ASP A 302 12.24 -26.54 0.74
N THR A 303 13.08 -25.50 0.75
CA THR A 303 14.49 -25.62 0.33
C THR A 303 15.38 -25.41 1.55
N ASN A 304 15.80 -26.51 2.17
CA ASN A 304 16.73 -26.59 3.31
C ASN A 304 18.19 -26.24 2.93
N GLY A 305 18.42 -25.09 2.32
CA GLY A 305 19.75 -24.56 2.04
C GLY A 305 19.80 -23.06 2.26
N GLU A 306 20.99 -22.53 2.58
CA GLU A 306 21.24 -21.09 2.56
C GLU A 306 20.69 -20.49 1.26
N PRO A 307 19.82 -19.46 1.32
CA PRO A 307 19.17 -18.92 0.14
C PRO A 307 20.23 -18.33 -0.79
N VAL A 308 20.43 -18.98 -1.95
CA VAL A 308 21.32 -18.47 -2.99
C VAL A 308 20.69 -17.19 -3.54
N ARG A 309 21.31 -16.04 -3.22
CA ARG A 309 20.86 -14.72 -3.66
C ARG A 309 20.80 -14.65 -5.18
N ARG A 310 19.71 -14.08 -5.70
CA ARG A 310 19.54 -13.94 -7.14
C ARG A 310 20.52 -12.90 -7.69
N ALA A 311 21.36 -13.31 -8.63
CA ALA A 311 22.28 -12.42 -9.33
C ALA A 311 21.53 -11.39 -10.17
N SER A 312 22.18 -10.26 -10.46
CA SER A 312 21.67 -9.26 -11.40
C SER A 312 21.42 -9.89 -12.77
N LEU A 313 20.37 -9.42 -13.43
CA LEU A 313 20.10 -9.80 -14.82
C LEU A 313 21.15 -9.18 -15.75
N ASN A 314 21.40 -9.82 -16.89
CA ASN A 314 22.23 -9.22 -17.93
C ASN A 314 21.60 -7.90 -18.39
N PRO A 315 22.35 -6.78 -18.42
CA PRO A 315 21.84 -5.48 -18.85
C PRO A 315 21.13 -5.54 -20.21
N PRO A 316 20.05 -4.75 -20.42
CA PRO A 316 19.48 -4.61 -21.75
C PRO A 316 20.50 -4.02 -22.73
N PRO A 317 20.37 -4.27 -24.05
CA PRO A 317 21.20 -3.63 -25.05
C PRO A 317 21.14 -2.10 -24.95
N GLU A 318 22.25 -1.42 -25.23
CA GLU A 318 22.25 0.03 -25.31
C GLU A 318 21.33 0.48 -26.45
N THR A 319 20.41 1.38 -26.13
CA THR A 319 19.33 1.76 -27.05
C THR A 319 19.77 2.78 -28.10
N GLY A 320 20.92 3.45 -27.88
CA GLY A 320 21.45 4.49 -28.78
C GLY A 320 20.54 5.72 -28.93
N VAL A 321 19.49 5.83 -28.11
CA VAL A 321 18.56 6.96 -28.12
C VAL A 321 19.30 8.21 -27.67
N ASP A 322 19.09 9.34 -28.35
CA ASP A 322 19.63 10.64 -27.95
C ASP A 322 18.65 11.41 -27.06
N TRP A 323 19.17 12.26 -26.16
CA TRP A 323 18.35 13.08 -25.27
C TRP A 323 17.34 13.94 -26.04
N ASN A 324 17.74 14.54 -27.17
CA ASN A 324 16.84 15.39 -27.95
C ASN A 324 15.71 14.59 -28.58
N VAL A 325 15.96 13.36 -29.01
CA VAL A 325 14.92 12.45 -29.51
C VAL A 325 13.95 12.09 -28.38
N TYR A 326 14.48 11.76 -27.21
CA TYR A 326 13.67 11.47 -26.02
C TYR A 326 12.77 12.67 -25.66
N ILE A 327 13.37 13.83 -25.41
CA ILE A 327 12.66 15.01 -24.90
C ILE A 327 11.87 15.76 -25.97
N SER A 328 11.92 15.38 -27.25
CA SER A 328 11.03 15.90 -28.31
C SER A 328 9.84 14.98 -28.61
N SER A 329 9.87 13.71 -28.18
CA SER A 329 8.80 12.72 -28.42
C SER A 329 7.47 13.06 -27.70
N PRO A 330 6.27 12.78 -28.25
CA PRO A 330 5.01 13.07 -27.55
C PRO A 330 4.93 12.45 -26.13
N PRO A 331 4.19 13.06 -25.19
CA PRO A 331 4.06 12.52 -23.83
C PRO A 331 3.59 11.06 -23.80
N GLY A 332 4.50 10.16 -23.43
CA GLY A 332 4.24 8.72 -23.32
C GLY A 332 4.66 7.90 -24.55
N GLU A 333 5.12 8.56 -25.61
CA GLU A 333 5.50 7.95 -26.89
C GLU A 333 7.01 8.06 -27.16
N TYR A 334 7.83 8.07 -26.10
CA TYR A 334 9.29 8.13 -26.22
C TYR A 334 9.88 6.74 -26.58
N PRO A 335 11.05 6.69 -27.25
CA PRO A 335 11.71 5.42 -27.58
C PRO A 335 12.02 4.59 -26.32
N SER A 336 11.96 3.26 -26.41
CA SER A 336 12.30 2.39 -25.27
C SER A 336 13.73 2.66 -24.80
N LEU A 337 13.90 2.89 -23.50
CA LEU A 337 15.21 3.15 -22.87
C LEU A 337 15.81 1.91 -22.18
N GLY A 338 15.09 0.78 -22.15
CA GLY A 338 15.49 -0.44 -21.46
C GLY A 338 14.98 -1.70 -22.15
N ARG A 339 14.65 -2.73 -21.36
CA ARG A 339 14.07 -3.98 -21.90
C ARG A 339 12.76 -3.72 -22.64
N GLU A 340 12.52 -4.52 -23.66
CA GLU A 340 11.21 -4.55 -24.32
C GLU A 340 10.13 -4.97 -23.31
N LEU A 341 9.07 -4.17 -23.21
CA LEU A 341 8.07 -4.34 -22.16
C LEU A 341 7.12 -5.49 -22.46
N VAL A 342 7.01 -6.43 -21.53
CA VAL A 342 5.99 -7.48 -21.55
C VAL A 342 4.87 -7.07 -20.61
N TYR A 343 3.97 -6.25 -21.13
CA TYR A 343 2.95 -5.54 -20.36
C TYR A 343 1.54 -6.14 -20.53
N LYS A 344 0.75 -6.10 -19.46
CA LYS A 344 -0.69 -6.36 -19.48
C LYS A 344 -1.42 -5.35 -18.61
N GLU A 345 -2.43 -4.69 -19.19
CA GLU A 345 -3.40 -3.89 -18.44
C GLU A 345 -4.69 -4.67 -18.23
N SER A 346 -5.35 -4.39 -17.11
CA SER A 346 -6.74 -4.76 -16.90
C SER A 346 -7.45 -3.67 -16.13
N SER A 347 -8.67 -3.38 -16.54
CA SER A 347 -9.56 -2.45 -15.85
C SER A 347 -10.84 -3.21 -15.50
N ARG A 348 -11.24 -3.14 -14.23
CA ARG A 348 -12.47 -3.79 -13.75
C ARG A 348 -13.32 -2.78 -12.99
N ASN A 349 -14.58 -2.68 -13.40
CA ASN A 349 -15.59 -1.91 -12.69
C ASN A 349 -16.13 -2.72 -11.50
N PHE A 350 -16.24 -2.07 -10.36
CA PHE A 350 -16.85 -2.63 -9.17
C PHE A 350 -18.09 -1.84 -8.79
N ARG A 351 -19.10 -2.55 -8.30
CA ARG A 351 -20.20 -1.95 -7.56
C ARG A 351 -19.94 -2.21 -6.09
N ALA A 352 -19.93 -1.15 -5.29
CA ALA A 352 -19.85 -1.24 -3.84
C ALA A 352 -21.15 -0.74 -3.23
N THR A 353 -21.45 -1.17 -2.01
CA THR A 353 -22.59 -0.68 -1.23
C THR A 353 -22.07 -0.06 0.06
N LEU A 354 -22.67 1.04 0.46
CA LEU A 354 -22.28 1.84 1.62
C LEU A 354 -23.53 2.19 2.42
N ALA A 355 -23.54 1.93 3.72
CA ALA A 355 -24.59 2.40 4.60
C ALA A 355 -24.05 3.53 5.49
N MET A 356 -24.70 4.69 5.42
CA MET A 356 -24.31 5.90 6.15
C MET A 356 -25.32 6.21 7.24
N SER A 357 -24.85 6.50 8.45
CA SER A 357 -25.68 6.87 9.59
C SER A 357 -25.20 8.18 10.21
N ASP A 358 -26.13 9.10 10.50
CA ASP A 358 -25.85 10.32 11.26
C ASP A 358 -25.79 10.05 12.79
N ASP A 359 -26.18 8.84 13.22
CA ASP A 359 -26.31 8.47 14.64
C ASP A 359 -25.01 7.87 15.24
N PHE A 360 -23.99 7.62 14.42
CA PHE A 360 -22.75 7.02 14.92
C PHE A 360 -21.92 8.07 15.69
N PRO A 361 -21.37 7.76 16.88
CA PRO A 361 -20.78 8.79 17.73
C PRO A 361 -19.41 9.32 17.29
N LEU A 362 -18.67 8.57 16.47
CA LEU A 362 -17.39 9.04 15.91
C LEU A 362 -17.58 9.76 14.58
N SER A 363 -16.71 10.73 14.31
CA SER A 363 -16.55 11.28 12.97
C SER A 363 -15.66 10.40 12.10
N VAL A 364 -15.74 10.60 10.78
CA VAL A 364 -14.87 9.95 9.80
C VAL A 364 -13.40 10.30 10.04
N ASP A 365 -13.10 11.57 10.34
CA ASP A 365 -11.73 12.03 10.59
C ASP A 365 -11.12 11.37 11.84
N MET A 366 -11.91 11.22 12.91
CA MET A 366 -11.47 10.51 14.11
C MET A 366 -11.13 9.04 13.81
N LEU A 367 -11.97 8.36 13.02
CA LEU A 367 -11.69 7.00 12.58
C LEU A 367 -10.41 6.91 11.74
N LEU A 368 -10.17 7.86 10.83
CA LEU A 368 -8.95 7.88 10.02
C LEU A 368 -7.68 7.96 10.86
N ASN A 369 -7.69 8.71 11.96
CA ASN A 369 -6.57 8.77 12.91
C ASN A 369 -6.34 7.42 13.63
N VAL A 370 -7.42 6.76 14.06
CA VAL A 370 -7.34 5.42 14.67
C VAL A 370 -6.81 4.39 13.66
N LEU A 371 -7.34 4.42 12.43
CA LEU A 371 -6.91 3.54 11.33
C LEU A 371 -5.46 3.78 10.92
N GLU A 372 -4.92 4.99 11.10
CA GLU A 372 -3.51 5.29 10.81
C GLU A 372 -2.55 4.52 11.73
N VAL A 373 -2.91 4.33 13.00
CA VAL A 373 -2.11 3.56 13.96
C VAL A 373 -2.17 2.07 13.68
N ILE A 374 -3.35 1.55 13.36
CA ILE A 374 -3.56 0.11 13.09
C ILE A 374 -3.36 -0.24 11.60
N ALA A 375 -2.89 0.71 10.79
CA ALA A 375 -2.59 0.51 9.37
C ALA A 375 -1.46 -0.49 9.01
N PRO A 376 -0.57 -0.93 9.92
CA PRO A 376 0.42 -1.95 9.58
C PRO A 376 -0.19 -3.22 8.95
N PHE A 377 -1.46 -3.53 9.18
CA PHE A 377 -2.16 -4.57 8.40
C PHE A 377 -2.69 -4.06 7.08
N LYS A 378 -2.40 -4.82 6.02
CA LYS A 378 -2.79 -4.51 4.64
C LYS A 378 -4.30 -4.31 4.44
N HIS A 379 -5.14 -5.04 5.17
CA HIS A 379 -6.60 -4.91 5.04
C HIS A 379 -7.15 -3.60 5.67
N PHE A 380 -6.61 -3.17 6.82
CA PHE A 380 -6.94 -1.87 7.41
C PHE A 380 -6.43 -0.70 6.57
N ALA A 381 -5.28 -0.82 5.90
CA ALA A 381 -4.80 0.18 4.94
C ALA A 381 -5.78 0.40 3.77
N LYS A 382 -6.39 -0.68 3.24
CA LYS A 382 -7.44 -0.59 2.21
C LYS A 382 -8.71 0.08 2.72
N LEU A 383 -9.13 -0.24 3.93
CA LEU A 383 -10.27 0.43 4.58
C LEU A 383 -10.01 1.92 4.75
N ARG A 384 -8.83 2.30 5.26
CA ARG A 384 -8.41 3.70 5.41
C ARG A 384 -8.43 4.44 4.07
N GLN A 385 -7.86 3.85 3.02
CA GLN A 385 -7.85 4.44 1.68
C GLN A 385 -9.28 4.69 1.16
N PHE A 386 -10.20 3.75 1.42
CA PHE A 386 -11.59 3.90 1.03
C PHE A 386 -12.31 4.98 1.85
N ILE A 387 -12.13 5.02 3.16
CA ILE A 387 -12.79 6.00 4.04
C ILE A 387 -12.24 7.42 3.83
N ALA A 388 -10.97 7.56 3.43
CA ALA A 388 -10.35 8.84 3.09
C ALA A 388 -10.94 9.48 1.82
N MET A 389 -11.79 8.76 1.07
CA MET A 389 -12.55 9.36 -0.03
C MET A 389 -13.64 10.30 0.51
N LYS A 390 -14.13 11.21 -0.33
CA LYS A 390 -15.26 12.08 0.03
C LYS A 390 -16.56 11.26 0.05
N LEU A 391 -16.87 10.68 1.21
CA LEU A 391 -18.09 9.91 1.45
C LEU A 391 -19.32 10.84 1.53
N PRO A 392 -20.54 10.30 1.36
CA PRO A 392 -21.76 11.04 1.67
C PRO A 392 -21.81 11.49 3.15
N LYS A 393 -22.78 12.34 3.51
CA LYS A 393 -22.94 12.79 4.90
C LYS A 393 -23.20 11.59 5.84
N GLY A 394 -22.62 11.66 7.03
CA GLY A 394 -22.76 10.66 8.10
C GLY A 394 -21.50 9.81 8.27
N PHE A 395 -21.61 8.76 9.07
CA PHE A 395 -20.55 7.78 9.34
C PHE A 395 -20.82 6.46 8.59
N PRO A 396 -19.79 5.82 8.01
CA PRO A 396 -19.96 4.60 7.22
C PRO A 396 -20.08 3.35 8.09
N VAL A 397 -21.26 3.10 8.65
CA VAL A 397 -21.51 1.96 9.55
C VAL A 397 -21.47 0.58 8.87
N LYS A 398 -21.58 0.52 7.53
CA LYS A 398 -21.37 -0.71 6.75
C LYS A 398 -20.78 -0.41 5.38
N ILE A 399 -19.75 -1.16 4.99
CA ILE A 399 -18.97 -0.94 3.75
C ILE A 399 -18.75 -2.29 3.06
N ASP A 400 -19.13 -2.40 1.78
CA ASP A 400 -18.79 -3.55 0.93
C ASP A 400 -17.74 -3.11 -0.11
N ILE A 401 -16.46 -3.47 0.10
CA ILE A 401 -15.35 -3.07 -0.79
C ILE A 401 -14.64 -4.26 -1.44
N PRO A 402 -14.29 -4.16 -2.73
CA PRO A 402 -13.44 -5.17 -3.38
C PRO A 402 -12.02 -5.09 -2.80
N ILE A 403 -11.54 -6.21 -2.24
CA ILE A 403 -10.18 -6.32 -1.71
C ILE A 403 -9.26 -6.96 -2.76
N LEU A 404 -9.77 -7.91 -3.53
CA LEU A 404 -9.09 -8.59 -4.65
C LEU A 404 -10.08 -8.75 -5.82
N PRO A 405 -9.64 -9.02 -7.06
CA PRO A 405 -10.55 -9.10 -8.23
C PRO A 405 -11.71 -10.10 -8.08
N THR A 406 -11.57 -11.07 -7.18
CA THR A 406 -12.57 -12.10 -6.88
C THR A 406 -13.16 -12.02 -5.48
N VAL A 407 -12.61 -11.19 -4.58
CA VAL A 407 -13.01 -11.12 -3.17
C VAL A 407 -13.40 -9.72 -2.76
N THR A 408 -14.55 -9.62 -2.11
CA THR A 408 -15.08 -8.42 -1.49
C THR A 408 -15.07 -8.61 0.02
N ALA A 409 -14.63 -7.59 0.76
CA ALA A 409 -14.80 -7.52 2.20
C ALA A 409 -16.02 -6.68 2.52
N LYS A 410 -16.85 -7.22 3.40
CA LYS A 410 -17.94 -6.53 4.07
C LYS A 410 -17.47 -6.16 5.47
N ILE A 411 -17.33 -4.86 5.71
CA ILE A 411 -16.98 -4.29 6.99
C ILE A 411 -18.26 -3.76 7.65
N THR A 412 -18.54 -4.14 8.89
CA THR A 412 -19.70 -3.67 9.66
C THR A 412 -19.24 -3.18 11.03
N PHE A 413 -19.60 -1.94 11.37
CA PHE A 413 -19.41 -1.40 12.71
C PHE A 413 -20.54 -1.92 13.60
N GLN A 414 -20.20 -2.81 14.54
CA GLN A 414 -21.20 -3.57 15.29
C GLN A 414 -21.57 -2.93 16.62
N SER A 415 -20.56 -2.61 17.42
CA SER A 415 -20.73 -2.07 18.77
C SER A 415 -19.80 -0.88 18.94
N PHE A 416 -20.29 0.15 19.62
CA PHE A 416 -19.50 1.31 20.00
C PHE A 416 -19.99 1.83 21.35
N GLU A 417 -19.06 2.11 22.25
CA GLU A 417 -19.34 2.82 23.49
C GLU A 417 -18.19 3.74 23.86
N PHE A 418 -18.52 4.96 24.27
CA PHE A 418 -17.57 5.79 24.99
C PHE A 418 -17.34 5.19 26.38
N ARG A 419 -16.10 5.21 26.84
CA ARG A 419 -15.69 4.69 28.14
C ARG A 419 -14.85 5.73 28.85
N ASP A 420 -15.20 6.05 30.09
CA ASP A 420 -14.45 7.06 30.84
C ASP A 420 -13.13 6.51 31.41
N ASN A 421 -13.01 5.19 31.60
CA ASN A 421 -11.79 4.55 32.12
C ASN A 421 -11.64 3.12 31.57
N ASN A 422 -10.99 2.96 30.41
CA ASN A 422 -10.52 1.64 30.01
C ASN A 422 -9.45 1.15 31.01
N PRO A 423 -9.48 -0.12 31.45
CA PRO A 423 -8.49 -0.61 32.40
C PRO A 423 -7.05 -0.44 31.87
N PRO A 424 -6.13 0.19 32.63
CA PRO A 424 -4.78 0.46 32.16
C PRO A 424 -4.01 -0.80 31.72
N HIS A 425 -4.30 -1.95 32.33
CA HIS A 425 -3.67 -3.23 32.02
C HIS A 425 -3.94 -3.72 30.58
N LEU A 426 -4.97 -3.21 29.91
CA LEU A 426 -5.24 -3.55 28.50
C LEU A 426 -4.15 -3.05 27.56
N PHE A 427 -3.46 -1.97 27.93
CA PHE A 427 -2.49 -1.29 27.06
C PHE A 427 -1.04 -1.59 27.44
N VAL A 428 -0.81 -2.69 28.15
CA VAL A 428 0.53 -3.18 28.52
C VAL A 428 0.62 -4.68 28.23
N VAL A 429 1.85 -5.15 28.05
CA VAL A 429 2.13 -6.58 27.94
C VAL A 429 1.87 -7.23 29.32
N PRO A 430 1.08 -8.32 29.41
CA PRO A 430 0.89 -9.04 30.66
C PRO A 430 2.20 -9.64 31.19
N GLU A 431 2.34 -9.72 32.53
CA GLU A 431 3.58 -10.18 33.17
C GLU A 431 3.94 -11.64 32.86
N ASP A 432 2.97 -12.47 32.49
CA ASP A 432 3.17 -13.88 32.15
C ASP A 432 3.57 -14.12 30.68
N PHE A 433 3.78 -13.05 29.90
CA PHE A 433 4.22 -13.14 28.51
C PHE A 433 5.74 -13.05 28.39
N VAL A 434 6.30 -13.79 27.43
CA VAL A 434 7.75 -13.81 27.14
C VAL A 434 8.03 -13.13 25.81
N GLU A 435 9.12 -12.36 25.72
CA GLU A 435 9.53 -11.76 24.46
C GLU A 435 10.05 -12.83 23.49
N ASP A 436 9.46 -12.90 22.30
CA ASP A 436 9.93 -13.70 21.17
C ASP A 436 10.09 -12.78 19.95
N PRO A 437 11.32 -12.27 19.70
CA PRO A 437 11.58 -11.35 18.58
C PRO A 437 11.37 -11.95 17.19
N LEU A 438 11.19 -13.28 17.08
CA LEU A 438 11.07 -14.00 15.82
C LEU A 438 9.65 -14.55 15.60
N ARG A 439 8.69 -14.24 16.48
CA ARG A 439 7.32 -14.77 16.40
C ARG A 439 6.60 -14.31 15.13
N PHE A 440 6.78 -13.05 14.76
CA PHE A 440 6.17 -12.37 13.64
C PHE A 440 7.29 -11.79 12.76
N PRO A 441 7.92 -12.60 11.91
CA PRO A 441 9.07 -12.15 11.13
C PRO A 441 8.76 -10.97 10.19
N ASP A 442 7.50 -10.84 9.77
CA ASP A 442 7.02 -9.77 8.90
C ASP A 442 6.70 -8.43 9.62
N LEU A 443 6.90 -8.35 10.95
CA LEU A 443 6.53 -7.20 11.81
C LEU A 443 7.68 -6.64 12.65
#